data_AF-A0A7V6GV39-F1
#
_entry.id   AF-A0A7V6GV39-F1
#
_cell.length_a   1.000
_cell.length_b   1.000
_cell.length_c   1.000
_cell.angle_alpha   90.00
_cell.angle_beta   90.00
_cell.angle_gamma   90.00
#
_symmetry.space_group_name_H-M   'P 1'
#
loop_
_entity.id
_entity.type
_entity.pdbx_description
1 polymer ?
#
loop_
_entity_poly.entity_id
_entity_poly.type
_entity_poly.pdbx_seq_one_letter_code
_entity_poly.pdbx_strand_id
1 'polypeptide(L)'
;MEKEKTKVKARIAVFIIVAILIIVAAVFLFLLPGNKEEAPSLHEIPVRRIGQDAEIDLNMPYEYVRSMINRQEDFLANAEDIEAQTVLSKQRDDISLAYKKPWHIGPIDRLSYYQGITSIKTIERKDNCKVTFIKGYDSSYMMKKNEEEKKGYVILPAWMKENIAKGYTVDDIDIMLINLEPYHLSRNFKVIGFYQADTQDTIYVSMYTYGELFEYDEAKLNKMIKSLSIYYEEEADVSAIYGLMNEYFSDSATKKEGRNCVYTDYDFYYIPNVK
;
A
#
# COMPACT_ATOMS: atom_id res chain seq x y z
N MET A 1 16.47 -36.60 60.70
CA MET A 1 15.63 -36.87 59.51
C MET A 1 14.71 -35.70 59.12
N GLU A 2 14.02 -35.05 60.06
CA GLU A 2 13.05 -33.98 59.71
C GLU A 2 13.70 -32.68 59.23
N LYS A 3 14.76 -32.20 59.92
CA LYS A 3 15.53 -31.00 59.52
C LYS A 3 16.22 -31.11 58.14
N GLU A 4 16.61 -32.32 57.73
CA GLU A 4 17.21 -32.58 56.41
C GLU A 4 16.17 -32.47 55.29
N LYS A 5 14.97 -33.03 55.49
CA LYS A 5 13.87 -32.90 54.53
C LYS A 5 13.47 -31.45 54.31
N THR A 6 13.49 -30.62 55.36
CA THR A 6 13.20 -29.17 55.25
C THR A 6 14.26 -28.42 54.48
N LYS A 7 15.56 -28.74 54.68
CA LYS A 7 16.66 -28.16 53.90
C LYS A 7 16.62 -28.56 52.43
N VAL A 8 16.26 -29.80 52.12
CA VAL A 8 16.12 -30.28 50.74
C VAL A 8 14.93 -29.61 50.04
N LYS A 9 13.78 -29.48 50.71
CA LYS A 9 12.61 -28.76 50.18
C LYS A 9 12.91 -27.27 49.93
N ALA A 10 13.65 -26.62 50.82
CA ALA A 10 14.08 -25.23 50.64
C ALA A 10 15.02 -25.06 49.44
N ARG A 11 15.96 -25.99 49.22
CA ARG A 11 16.85 -25.96 48.04
C ARG A 11 16.08 -26.16 46.74
N ILE A 12 15.15 -27.10 46.71
CA ILE A 12 14.30 -27.34 45.52
C ILE A 12 13.45 -26.10 45.21
N ALA A 13 12.88 -25.45 46.23
CA ALA A 13 12.12 -24.21 46.06
C ALA A 13 12.97 -23.07 45.46
N VAL A 14 14.22 -22.91 45.91
CA VAL A 14 15.15 -21.92 45.36
C VAL A 14 15.46 -22.20 43.88
N PHE A 15 15.71 -23.46 43.52
CA PHE A 15 15.95 -23.83 42.12
C PHE A 15 14.74 -23.55 41.22
N ILE A 16 13.52 -23.79 41.70
CA ILE A 16 12.30 -23.48 40.95
C ILE A 16 12.14 -21.97 40.75
N ILE A 17 12.39 -21.16 41.79
CA ILE A 17 12.28 -19.70 41.69
C ILE A 17 13.32 -19.14 40.71
N VAL A 18 14.55 -19.64 40.74
CA VAL A 18 15.60 -19.23 39.80
C VAL A 18 15.25 -19.63 38.37
N ALA A 19 14.72 -20.83 38.15
CA ALA A 19 14.28 -21.26 36.83
C ALA A 19 13.14 -20.38 36.29
N ILE A 20 12.17 -20.01 37.13
CA ILE A 20 11.09 -19.10 36.74
C ILE A 20 11.64 -17.72 36.40
N LEU A 21 12.58 -17.17 37.19
CA LEU A 21 13.21 -15.88 36.90
C LEU A 21 13.97 -15.87 35.56
N ILE A 22 14.66 -16.97 35.23
CA ILE A 22 15.35 -17.11 33.94
C ILE A 22 14.34 -17.16 32.79
N ILE A 23 13.25 -17.90 32.94
CA ILE A 23 12.18 -17.97 31.92
C ILE A 23 11.50 -16.60 31.77
N VAL A 24 11.20 -15.90 32.86
CA VAL A 24 10.61 -14.56 32.83
C VAL A 24 11.56 -13.57 32.17
N ALA A 25 12.86 -13.62 32.47
CA ALA A 25 13.86 -12.77 31.83
C ALA A 25 14.03 -13.08 30.34
N ALA A 26 13.98 -14.35 29.94
CA ALA A 26 14.01 -14.76 28.53
C ALA A 26 12.76 -14.31 27.78
N VAL A 27 11.57 -14.45 28.40
CA VAL A 27 10.31 -13.95 27.85
C VAL A 27 10.32 -12.42 27.78
N PHE A 28 10.90 -11.73 28.76
CA PHE A 28 11.11 -10.27 28.71
C PHE A 28 12.08 -9.86 27.60
N LEU A 29 13.11 -10.66 27.31
CA LEU A 29 14.02 -10.46 26.18
C LEU A 29 13.35 -10.68 24.82
N PHE A 30 12.35 -11.57 24.74
CA PHE A 30 11.50 -11.76 23.55
C PHE A 30 10.36 -10.73 23.44
N LEU A 31 9.95 -10.11 24.55
CA LEU A 31 8.94 -9.04 24.60
C LEU A 31 9.55 -7.63 24.50
N LEU A 32 10.86 -7.49 24.70
CA LEU A 32 11.57 -6.30 24.25
C LEU A 32 11.37 -6.22 22.73
N PRO A 33 10.81 -5.11 22.20
CA PRO A 33 10.74 -4.92 20.77
C PRO A 33 12.17 -5.11 20.29
N GLY A 34 12.39 -6.10 19.43
CA GLY A 34 13.72 -6.50 19.03
C GLY A 34 14.54 -5.27 18.64
N ASN A 35 15.86 -5.38 18.75
CA ASN A 35 16.76 -4.65 17.86
C ASN A 35 16.30 -4.95 16.43
N LYS A 36 15.26 -4.26 15.97
CA LYS A 36 15.11 -3.89 14.59
C LYS A 36 16.39 -3.10 14.37
N GLU A 37 17.26 -3.60 13.50
CA GLU A 37 18.12 -2.68 12.77
C GLU A 37 17.27 -1.44 12.49
N GLU A 38 17.72 -0.28 12.97
CA GLU A 38 16.99 0.97 12.73
C GLU A 38 16.73 0.99 11.24
N ALA A 39 15.46 0.79 10.86
CA ALA A 39 15.08 0.88 9.47
C ALA A 39 15.60 2.24 9.00
N PRO A 40 16.22 2.32 7.80
CA PRO A 40 16.77 3.57 7.33
C PRO A 40 15.72 4.68 7.53
N SER A 41 16.15 5.80 8.09
CA SER A 41 15.30 6.97 8.29
C SER A 41 14.76 7.40 6.93
N LEU A 42 13.54 6.96 6.63
CA LEU A 42 12.86 7.30 5.39
C LEU A 42 12.30 8.71 5.52
N HIS A 43 12.70 9.57 4.61
CA HIS A 43 12.17 10.90 4.47
C HIS A 43 11.04 10.92 3.44
N GLU A 44 10.00 11.69 3.73
CA GLU A 44 8.86 11.89 2.85
C GLU A 44 8.96 13.25 2.15
N ILE A 45 8.68 13.26 0.84
CA ILE A 45 8.42 14.47 0.05
C ILE A 45 6.94 14.44 -0.34
N PRO A 46 6.05 15.10 0.43
CA PRO A 46 4.64 15.13 0.11
C PRO A 46 4.35 16.12 -1.03
N VAL A 47 3.44 15.75 -1.92
CA VAL A 47 2.87 16.67 -2.93
C VAL A 47 1.59 17.28 -2.39
N ARG A 48 1.37 18.56 -2.70
CA ARG A 48 0.21 19.36 -2.28
C ARG A 48 -0.36 20.14 -3.46
N ARG A 49 -1.64 20.53 -3.35
CA ARG A 49 -2.31 21.40 -4.32
C ARG A 49 -2.16 22.86 -3.91
N ILE A 50 -1.91 23.75 -4.88
CA ILE A 50 -1.85 25.19 -4.62
C ILE A 50 -3.21 25.69 -4.13
N GLY A 51 -3.20 26.49 -3.05
CA GLY A 51 -4.42 27.10 -2.52
C GLY A 51 -5.32 26.16 -1.71
N GLN A 52 -4.85 24.96 -1.36
CA GLN A 52 -5.54 24.05 -0.43
C GLN A 52 -4.66 23.69 0.77
N ASP A 53 -5.29 23.53 1.93
CA ASP A 53 -4.65 23.02 3.15
C ASP A 53 -4.38 21.51 3.03
N ALA A 54 -3.44 21.01 3.86
CA ALA A 54 -2.84 19.69 3.74
C ALA A 54 -3.79 18.48 3.95
N GLU A 55 -5.03 18.69 4.40
CA GLU A 55 -5.97 17.60 4.75
C GLU A 55 -6.98 17.26 3.65
N ILE A 56 -6.93 17.91 2.48
CA ILE A 56 -7.92 17.70 1.40
C ILE A 56 -7.35 16.77 0.32
N ASP A 57 -8.20 15.90 -0.25
CA ASP A 57 -7.85 15.08 -1.43
C ASP A 57 -7.19 15.96 -2.50
N LEU A 58 -6.01 15.53 -3.00
CA LEU A 58 -5.28 16.28 -4.04
C LEU A 58 -6.14 16.57 -5.25
N ASN A 59 -7.11 15.69 -5.57
CA ASN A 59 -7.89 15.74 -6.79
C ASN A 59 -6.97 15.89 -8.02
N MET A 60 -5.86 15.17 -7.99
CA MET A 60 -4.85 15.24 -9.03
C MET A 60 -5.25 14.33 -10.20
N PRO A 61 -5.04 14.77 -11.46
CA PRO A 61 -5.28 13.93 -12.62
C PRO A 61 -4.43 12.66 -12.59
N TYR A 62 -5.03 11.53 -12.95
CA TYR A 62 -4.36 10.23 -13.05
C TYR A 62 -3.10 10.26 -13.92
N GLU A 63 -3.07 11.11 -14.96
CA GLU A 63 -1.95 11.21 -15.91
C GLU A 63 -0.62 11.56 -15.23
N TYR A 64 -0.62 12.27 -14.10
CA TYR A 64 0.59 12.51 -13.29
C TYR A 64 1.22 11.20 -12.84
N VAL A 65 0.44 10.37 -12.16
CA VAL A 65 0.91 9.10 -11.61
C VAL A 65 1.19 8.10 -12.73
N ARG A 66 0.38 8.09 -13.80
CA ARG A 66 0.64 7.27 -14.99
C ARG A 66 1.98 7.61 -15.63
N SER A 67 2.30 8.90 -15.78
CA SER A 67 3.56 9.37 -16.34
C SER A 67 4.75 9.00 -15.45
N MET A 68 4.59 9.08 -14.12
CA MET A 68 5.61 8.63 -13.16
C MET A 68 5.84 7.12 -13.21
N ILE A 69 4.78 6.30 -13.24
CA ILE A 69 4.89 4.85 -13.47
C ILE A 69 5.61 4.57 -14.80
N ASN A 70 5.36 5.39 -15.82
CA ASN A 70 6.02 5.24 -17.10
C ASN A 70 7.53 5.46 -17.05
N ARG A 71 7.98 6.29 -16.11
CA ARG A 71 9.39 6.64 -15.83
C ARG A 71 9.85 6.10 -14.48
N GLN A 72 9.26 4.99 -14.01
CA GLN A 72 9.52 4.48 -12.66
C GLN A 72 11.01 4.20 -12.41
N GLU A 73 11.77 3.80 -13.43
CA GLU A 73 13.22 3.54 -13.32
C GLU A 73 14.00 4.82 -13.01
N ASP A 74 13.61 5.96 -13.59
CA ASP A 74 14.25 7.26 -13.32
C ASP A 74 14.06 7.68 -11.86
N PHE A 75 12.85 7.49 -11.34
CA PHE A 75 12.50 7.84 -9.96
C PHE A 75 13.14 6.88 -8.97
N LEU A 76 12.98 5.57 -9.16
CA LEU A 76 13.45 4.53 -8.23
C LEU A 76 14.97 4.33 -8.27
N ALA A 77 15.68 5.00 -9.18
CA ALA A 77 17.14 5.09 -9.12
C ALA A 77 17.64 5.87 -7.88
N ASN A 78 16.82 6.77 -7.34
CA ASN A 78 17.19 7.62 -6.20
C ASN A 78 16.12 7.67 -5.09
N ALA A 79 14.89 7.28 -5.39
CA ALA A 79 13.81 7.13 -4.43
C ALA A 79 13.65 5.67 -3.99
N GLU A 80 13.29 5.47 -2.73
CA GLU A 80 12.91 4.17 -2.18
C GLU A 80 11.52 3.76 -2.67
N ASP A 81 10.60 4.72 -2.78
CA ASP A 81 9.21 4.43 -3.11
C ASP A 81 8.49 5.65 -3.67
N ILE A 82 7.48 5.41 -4.51
CA ILE A 82 6.52 6.41 -4.97
C ILE A 82 5.14 5.95 -4.51
N GLU A 83 4.60 6.59 -3.49
CA GLU A 83 3.30 6.25 -2.94
C GLU A 83 2.23 7.22 -3.46
N ALA A 84 1.35 6.69 -4.31
CA ALA A 84 0.16 7.35 -4.78
C ALA A 84 -1.05 6.51 -4.40
N GLN A 85 -2.13 7.19 -4.02
CA GLN A 85 -3.40 6.56 -3.68
C GLN A 85 -4.54 7.26 -4.39
N THR A 86 -5.53 6.50 -4.86
CA THR A 86 -6.76 7.08 -5.42
C THR A 86 -7.75 7.42 -4.32
N VAL A 87 -8.77 8.20 -4.67
CA VAL A 87 -10.01 8.28 -3.87
C VAL A 87 -10.62 6.87 -3.76
N LEU A 88 -11.22 6.56 -2.61
CA LEU A 88 -11.90 5.28 -2.38
C LEU A 88 -13.16 5.19 -3.25
N SER A 89 -13.30 4.09 -3.98
CA SER A 89 -14.53 3.75 -4.71
C SER A 89 -15.33 2.71 -3.93
N LYS A 90 -16.66 2.85 -3.87
CA LYS A 90 -17.53 1.92 -3.15
C LYS A 90 -17.98 0.78 -4.05
N GLN A 91 -18.05 -0.43 -3.48
CA GLN A 91 -18.63 -1.57 -4.15
C GLN A 91 -20.12 -1.35 -4.44
N ARG A 92 -20.56 -1.72 -5.65
CA ARG A 92 -21.93 -1.58 -6.19
C ARG A 92 -22.39 -0.16 -6.53
N ASP A 93 -21.75 0.86 -5.97
CA ASP A 93 -22.00 2.25 -6.38
C ASP A 93 -21.09 2.65 -7.54
N ASP A 94 -19.79 2.32 -7.43
CA ASP A 94 -18.78 2.71 -8.42
C ASP A 94 -18.23 1.49 -9.18
N ILE A 95 -17.96 0.40 -8.46
CA ILE A 95 -17.25 -0.77 -8.99
C ILE A 95 -17.95 -2.05 -8.55
N SER A 96 -18.09 -2.98 -9.49
CA SER A 96 -18.51 -4.35 -9.24
C SER A 96 -17.34 -5.32 -9.35
N LEU A 97 -17.48 -6.45 -8.67
CA LEU A 97 -16.47 -7.48 -8.54
C LEU A 97 -17.05 -8.81 -9.02
N ALA A 98 -16.36 -9.42 -9.98
CA ALA A 98 -16.71 -10.68 -10.60
C ALA A 98 -15.57 -11.70 -10.45
N TYR A 99 -15.94 -12.99 -10.48
CA TYR A 99 -15.02 -14.12 -10.31
C TYR A 99 -15.37 -15.24 -11.31
N LYS A 100 -14.40 -16.09 -11.66
CA LYS A 100 -14.68 -17.33 -12.40
C LYS A 100 -15.46 -18.31 -11.49
N LYS A 101 -16.53 -18.91 -12.04
CA LYS A 101 -17.41 -19.85 -11.33
C LYS A 101 -16.69 -21.16 -10.89
N PRO A 102 -17.17 -21.86 -9.83
CA PRO A 102 -18.36 -21.58 -9.03
C PRO A 102 -18.07 -21.27 -7.54
N TRP A 103 -19.00 -20.56 -6.89
CA TRP A 103 -19.11 -20.27 -5.44
C TRP A 103 -18.14 -19.19 -4.89
N HIS A 104 -18.41 -18.43 -3.82
CA HIS A 104 -19.57 -18.24 -2.95
C HIS A 104 -19.52 -16.77 -2.49
N ILE A 105 -20.69 -16.20 -2.22
CA ILE A 105 -20.83 -14.88 -1.60
C ILE A 105 -20.53 -15.02 -0.10
N GLY A 106 -19.38 -14.54 0.38
CA GLY A 106 -19.20 -14.17 1.80
C GLY A 106 -20.22 -13.07 2.15
N PRO A 107 -20.53 -12.80 3.44
CA PRO A 107 -21.66 -11.96 3.82
C PRO A 107 -21.72 -10.69 2.98
N ILE A 108 -22.83 -10.54 2.24
CA ILE A 108 -23.14 -9.47 1.28
C ILE A 108 -23.00 -8.08 1.91
N ASP A 109 -22.96 -8.04 3.24
CA ASP A 109 -23.09 -6.87 4.08
C ASP A 109 -21.73 -6.27 4.47
N ARG A 110 -20.62 -6.85 4.01
CA ARG A 110 -19.29 -6.23 4.10
C ARG A 110 -19.07 -5.37 2.85
N LEU A 111 -19.49 -4.11 2.93
CA LEU A 111 -19.16 -3.08 1.92
C LEU A 111 -17.65 -3.08 1.68
N SER A 112 -17.23 -3.49 0.49
CA SER A 112 -15.83 -3.42 0.08
C SER A 112 -15.56 -2.05 -0.55
N TYR A 113 -14.40 -1.48 -0.26
CA TYR A 113 -13.90 -0.31 -0.99
C TYR A 113 -12.83 -0.76 -1.98
N TYR A 114 -12.58 0.04 -3.01
CA TYR A 114 -11.47 -0.16 -3.93
C TYR A 114 -10.58 1.07 -3.94
N GLN A 115 -9.28 0.83 -3.97
CA GLN A 115 -8.29 1.89 -4.05
C GLN A 115 -7.15 1.48 -4.96
N GLY A 116 -6.88 2.30 -5.97
CA GLY A 116 -5.65 2.21 -6.74
C GLY A 116 -4.49 2.68 -5.88
N ILE A 117 -3.44 1.86 -5.77
CA ILE A 117 -2.22 2.21 -5.04
C ILE A 117 -0.99 1.84 -5.85
N THR A 118 0.08 2.59 -5.66
CA THR A 118 1.43 2.26 -6.18
C THR A 118 2.31 1.60 -5.12
N SER A 119 2.01 1.78 -3.83
CA SER A 119 2.82 1.27 -2.72
C SER A 119 1.99 0.62 -1.62
N ILE A 120 2.49 -0.50 -1.09
CA ILE A 120 1.89 -1.21 0.05
C ILE A 120 2.00 -0.44 1.37
N LYS A 121 2.82 0.62 1.46
CA LYS A 121 2.87 1.50 2.65
C LYS A 121 1.49 2.05 3.00
N THR A 122 0.64 2.26 1.99
CA THR A 122 -0.79 2.60 2.14
C THR A 122 -1.53 1.62 3.04
N ILE A 123 -1.22 0.34 2.93
CA ILE A 123 -1.84 -0.74 3.70
C ILE A 123 -1.16 -0.85 5.07
N GLU A 124 0.17 -0.81 5.11
CA GLU A 124 0.96 -1.05 6.33
C GLU A 124 0.88 0.08 7.37
N ARG A 125 0.46 1.29 6.96
CA ARG A 125 0.17 2.39 7.89
C ARG A 125 -1.11 2.21 8.68
N LYS A 126 -2.00 1.32 8.25
CA LYS A 126 -3.17 0.94 9.07
C LYS A 126 -2.65 0.14 10.25
N ASP A 127 -3.05 0.51 11.46
CA ASP A 127 -2.56 -0.10 12.70
C ASP A 127 -2.54 -1.64 12.61
N ASN A 128 -1.37 -2.23 12.82
CA ASN A 128 -1.11 -3.68 12.81
C ASN A 128 -1.44 -4.41 11.49
N CYS A 129 -1.56 -3.71 10.36
CA CYS A 129 -1.74 -4.35 9.06
C CYS A 129 -0.39 -4.74 8.45
N LYS A 130 -0.24 -6.03 8.10
CA LYS A 130 0.92 -6.54 7.36
C LYS A 130 0.44 -7.24 6.09
N VAL A 131 1.11 -6.95 4.97
CA VAL A 131 0.89 -7.68 3.71
C VAL A 131 1.69 -8.97 3.72
N THR A 132 1.02 -10.07 3.39
CA THR A 132 1.63 -11.38 3.13
C THR A 132 1.49 -11.68 1.65
N PHE A 133 2.61 -11.72 0.94
CA PHE A 133 2.64 -12.01 -0.49
C PHE A 133 2.51 -13.50 -0.78
N ILE A 134 1.88 -13.80 -1.91
CA ILE A 134 1.97 -15.10 -2.55
C ILE A 134 3.41 -15.29 -3.06
N LYS A 135 3.93 -16.53 -2.98
CA LYS A 135 5.29 -16.85 -3.43
C LYS A 135 5.52 -16.39 -4.87
N GLY A 136 6.61 -15.65 -5.08
CA GLY A 136 6.99 -15.13 -6.41
C GLY A 136 6.46 -13.72 -6.70
N TYR A 137 5.74 -13.11 -5.77
CA TYR A 137 5.33 -11.71 -5.83
C TYR A 137 5.91 -10.91 -4.67
N ASP A 138 6.00 -9.59 -4.88
CA ASP A 138 6.43 -8.59 -3.89
C ASP A 138 5.71 -7.26 -4.15
N SER A 139 6.09 -6.20 -3.42
CA SER A 139 5.48 -4.88 -3.50
C SER A 139 5.68 -4.18 -4.84
N SER A 140 6.73 -4.49 -5.60
CA SER A 140 7.04 -3.83 -6.88
C SER A 140 5.93 -4.02 -7.92
N TYR A 141 5.17 -5.09 -7.79
CA TYR A 141 4.02 -5.38 -8.65
C TYR A 141 2.92 -4.31 -8.59
N MET A 142 2.84 -3.50 -7.54
CA MET A 142 1.85 -2.42 -7.44
C MET A 142 2.14 -1.24 -8.39
N MET A 143 3.41 -1.06 -8.81
CA MET A 143 3.83 -0.09 -9.82
C MET A 143 3.99 -0.69 -11.21
N LYS A 144 3.94 -2.02 -11.34
CA LYS A 144 4.22 -2.70 -12.59
C LYS A 144 3.16 -2.37 -13.64
N LYS A 145 3.61 -2.10 -14.87
CA LYS A 145 2.73 -1.95 -16.04
C LYS A 145 2.11 -3.30 -16.40
N ASN A 146 0.99 -3.25 -17.10
CA ASN A 146 0.35 -4.44 -17.64
C ASN A 146 1.30 -5.19 -18.61
N GLU A 147 1.71 -6.42 -18.26
CA GLU A 147 2.47 -7.32 -19.14
C GLU A 147 1.65 -8.56 -19.55
N GLU A 148 2.03 -9.15 -20.68
CA GLU A 148 1.63 -10.45 -21.29
C GLU A 148 0.12 -10.74 -21.47
N GLU A 149 -0.72 -10.54 -20.46
CA GLU A 149 -2.17 -10.83 -20.49
C GLU A 149 -3.07 -9.63 -20.14
N LYS A 150 -2.52 -8.40 -20.07
CA LYS A 150 -3.23 -7.18 -19.62
C LYS A 150 -3.93 -7.34 -18.25
N LYS A 151 -3.30 -8.07 -17.32
CA LYS A 151 -3.80 -8.23 -15.96
C LYS A 151 -3.09 -7.22 -15.04
N GLY A 152 -3.87 -6.58 -14.19
CA GLY A 152 -3.34 -5.85 -13.04
C GLY A 152 -3.04 -6.79 -11.87
N TYR A 153 -2.66 -6.21 -10.74
CA TYR A 153 -2.36 -6.93 -9.51
C TYR A 153 -3.25 -6.43 -8.36
N VAL A 154 -3.59 -7.33 -7.44
CA VAL A 154 -4.47 -7.01 -6.32
C VAL A 154 -4.00 -7.66 -5.01
N ILE A 155 -4.16 -6.90 -3.93
CA ILE A 155 -4.00 -7.35 -2.55
C ILE A 155 -5.37 -7.35 -1.89
N LEU A 156 -5.75 -8.50 -1.35
CA LEU A 156 -7.08 -8.71 -0.77
C LEU A 156 -7.05 -8.78 0.76
N PRO A 157 -8.12 -8.39 1.45
CA PRO A 157 -8.32 -8.73 2.85
C PRO A 157 -8.21 -10.25 3.06
N ALA A 158 -7.51 -10.69 4.12
CA ALA A 158 -7.24 -12.11 4.37
C ALA A 158 -8.52 -12.96 4.49
N TRP A 159 -9.60 -12.40 5.04
CA TRP A 159 -10.90 -13.08 5.12
C TRP A 159 -11.48 -13.44 3.75
N MET A 160 -11.10 -12.72 2.67
CA MET A 160 -11.54 -13.06 1.32
C MET A 160 -10.92 -14.34 0.79
N LYS A 161 -9.75 -14.75 1.28
CA LYS A 161 -9.08 -16.00 0.86
C LYS A 161 -9.97 -17.23 1.06
N GLU A 162 -10.60 -17.32 2.23
CA GLU A 162 -11.50 -18.44 2.58
C GLU A 162 -12.83 -18.42 1.81
N ASN A 163 -13.22 -17.26 1.26
CA ASN A 163 -14.52 -17.03 0.63
C ASN A 163 -14.46 -17.04 -0.91
N ILE A 164 -13.34 -16.60 -1.51
CA ILE A 164 -13.11 -16.62 -2.97
C ILE A 164 -12.58 -17.99 -3.41
N ALA A 165 -11.80 -18.66 -2.55
CA ALA A 165 -11.00 -19.82 -2.92
C ALA A 165 -11.26 -21.03 -2.01
N LYS A 166 -12.52 -21.28 -1.61
CA LYS A 166 -12.90 -22.45 -0.81
C LYS A 166 -12.71 -23.75 -1.61
N GLY A 167 -11.48 -24.25 -1.67
CA GLY A 167 -11.08 -25.44 -2.44
C GLY A 167 -9.92 -25.23 -3.41
N TYR A 168 -9.47 -23.99 -3.65
CA TYR A 168 -8.24 -23.75 -4.40
C TYR A 168 -7.06 -23.80 -3.42
N THR A 169 -6.41 -24.96 -3.35
CA THR A 169 -5.10 -25.13 -2.72
C THR A 169 -3.98 -24.46 -3.54
N VAL A 170 -4.32 -23.56 -4.46
CA VAL A 170 -3.45 -23.02 -5.49
C VAL A 170 -3.44 -21.51 -5.36
N ASP A 171 -2.24 -20.93 -5.29
CA ASP A 171 -2.01 -19.48 -5.24
C ASP A 171 -2.20 -18.80 -6.62
N ASP A 172 -3.07 -19.36 -7.46
CA ASP A 172 -3.41 -18.86 -8.80
C ASP A 172 -4.87 -18.36 -8.80
N ILE A 173 -5.05 -17.13 -8.29
CA ILE A 173 -6.37 -16.53 -8.12
C ILE A 173 -6.44 -15.26 -8.97
N ASP A 174 -7.46 -15.17 -9.82
CA ASP A 174 -7.79 -13.99 -10.61
C ASP A 174 -9.17 -13.46 -10.18
N ILE A 175 -9.29 -12.14 -10.10
CA ILE A 175 -10.56 -11.43 -9.93
C ILE A 175 -10.78 -10.50 -11.11
N MET A 176 -12.03 -10.10 -11.36
CA MET A 176 -12.38 -9.12 -12.38
C MET A 176 -13.08 -7.93 -11.71
N LEU A 177 -12.57 -6.73 -11.93
CA LEU A 177 -13.25 -5.50 -11.53
C LEU A 177 -13.98 -4.93 -12.74
N ILE A 178 -15.17 -4.38 -12.49
CA ILE A 178 -16.06 -3.81 -13.50
C ILE A 178 -16.43 -2.41 -13.04
N ASN A 179 -16.04 -1.38 -13.79
CA ASN A 179 -16.59 -0.05 -13.59
C ASN A 179 -18.09 -0.06 -13.93
N LEU A 180 -18.94 0.51 -13.08
CA LEU A 180 -20.38 0.48 -13.29
C LEU A 180 -20.87 1.64 -14.15
N GLU A 181 -20.28 2.82 -14.04
CA GLU A 181 -20.70 4.03 -14.74
C GLU A 181 -19.48 4.89 -15.12
N PRO A 182 -19.53 5.67 -16.21
CA PRO A 182 -20.55 5.67 -17.26
C PRO A 182 -20.37 4.51 -18.26
N TYR A 183 -19.28 3.74 -18.14
CA TYR A 183 -18.96 2.64 -19.06
C TYR A 183 -18.64 1.36 -18.29
N HIS A 184 -19.26 0.25 -18.70
CA HIS A 184 -19.04 -1.09 -18.15
C HIS A 184 -17.70 -1.72 -18.58
N LEU A 185 -16.60 -1.03 -18.31
CA LEU A 185 -15.26 -1.54 -18.56
C LEU A 185 -14.88 -2.53 -17.48
N SER A 186 -14.27 -3.63 -17.91
CA SER A 186 -13.75 -4.65 -17.01
C SER A 186 -12.26 -4.86 -17.22
N ARG A 187 -11.56 -5.18 -16.13
CA ARG A 187 -10.15 -5.57 -16.12
C ARG A 187 -9.95 -6.73 -15.15
N ASN A 188 -9.08 -7.65 -15.54
CA ASN A 188 -8.68 -8.77 -14.70
C ASN A 188 -7.50 -8.35 -13.82
N PHE A 189 -7.48 -8.87 -12.60
CA PHE A 189 -6.43 -8.63 -11.62
C PHE A 189 -5.98 -9.96 -11.02
N LYS A 190 -4.68 -10.21 -11.07
CA LYS A 190 -4.04 -11.33 -10.41
C LYS A 190 -3.89 -11.03 -8.92
N VAL A 191 -4.36 -11.91 -8.05
CA VAL A 191 -4.12 -11.79 -6.61
C VAL A 191 -2.65 -12.09 -6.32
N ILE A 192 -1.97 -11.17 -5.66
CA ILE A 192 -0.54 -11.29 -5.33
C ILE A 192 -0.27 -11.32 -3.82
N GLY A 193 -1.25 -11.00 -2.99
CA GLY A 193 -1.07 -10.97 -1.55
C GLY A 193 -2.36 -10.74 -0.78
N PHE A 194 -2.23 -10.89 0.53
CA PHE A 194 -3.31 -10.68 1.48
C PHE A 194 -2.86 -9.86 2.66
N TYR A 195 -3.75 -9.11 3.30
CA TYR A 195 -3.44 -8.41 4.54
C TYR A 195 -4.47 -8.70 5.63
N GLN A 196 -4.03 -8.64 6.89
CA GLN A 196 -4.93 -8.83 8.02
C GLN A 196 -5.92 -7.66 8.07
N ALA A 197 -7.21 -7.98 8.12
CA ALA A 197 -8.30 -7.02 8.12
C ALA A 197 -9.41 -7.50 9.07
N ASP A 198 -9.98 -6.59 9.85
CA ASP A 198 -10.91 -6.99 10.91
C ASP A 198 -12.28 -7.39 10.36
N THR A 199 -12.95 -6.55 9.54
CA THR A 199 -14.29 -6.92 9.03
C THR A 199 -14.74 -6.27 7.72
N GLN A 200 -14.57 -4.97 7.50
CA GLN A 200 -14.90 -4.27 6.24
C GLN A 200 -13.66 -3.56 5.76
N ASP A 201 -13.17 -3.91 4.57
CA ASP A 201 -11.88 -3.36 4.17
C ASP A 201 -11.72 -3.22 2.66
N THR A 202 -10.61 -2.62 2.30
CA THR A 202 -10.33 -2.12 0.97
C THR A 202 -9.65 -3.20 0.13
N ILE A 203 -10.12 -3.39 -1.09
CA ILE A 203 -9.40 -4.15 -2.11
C ILE A 203 -8.41 -3.18 -2.76
N TYR A 204 -7.12 -3.50 -2.59
CA TYR A 204 -6.04 -2.66 -3.07
C TYR A 204 -5.54 -3.16 -4.41
N VAL A 205 -5.57 -2.31 -5.43
CA VAL A 205 -5.27 -2.69 -6.81
C VAL A 205 -4.14 -1.86 -7.38
N SER A 206 -3.35 -2.46 -8.26
CA SER A 206 -2.25 -1.79 -8.94
C SER A 206 -2.78 -0.58 -9.72
N MET A 207 -2.17 0.57 -9.45
CA MET A 207 -2.63 1.88 -9.92
C MET A 207 -2.82 1.92 -11.45
N TYR A 208 -1.89 1.33 -12.21
CA TYR A 208 -1.88 1.41 -13.66
C TYR A 208 -3.16 0.83 -14.28
N THR A 209 -3.48 -0.43 -13.95
CA THR A 209 -4.67 -1.14 -14.44
C THR A 209 -5.96 -0.57 -13.85
N TYR A 210 -5.90 -0.02 -12.62
CA TYR A 210 -7.05 0.63 -12.02
C TYR A 210 -7.46 1.90 -12.77
N GLY A 211 -6.49 2.71 -13.24
CA GLY A 211 -6.77 3.85 -14.11
C GLY A 211 -7.42 3.44 -15.44
N GLU A 212 -7.03 2.31 -16.03
CA GLU A 212 -7.64 1.80 -17.27
C GLU A 212 -9.13 1.44 -17.13
N LEU A 213 -9.63 1.14 -15.92
CA LEU A 213 -11.07 0.94 -15.69
C LEU A 213 -11.90 2.20 -15.97
N PHE A 214 -11.25 3.36 -15.97
CA PHE A 214 -11.87 4.67 -16.15
C PHE A 214 -11.35 5.39 -17.40
N GLU A 215 -10.77 4.69 -18.37
CA GLU A 215 -10.13 5.29 -19.57
C GLU A 215 -11.07 6.19 -20.40
N TYR A 216 -12.39 6.01 -20.27
CA TYR A 216 -13.41 6.82 -20.93
C TYR A 216 -14.16 7.78 -19.98
N ASP A 217 -13.75 7.88 -18.72
CA ASP A 217 -14.32 8.80 -17.73
C ASP A 217 -13.28 9.87 -17.36
N GLU A 218 -13.10 10.84 -18.27
CA GLU A 218 -12.17 11.96 -18.08
C GLU A 218 -12.46 12.74 -16.79
N ALA A 219 -13.74 12.91 -16.44
CA ALA A 219 -14.14 13.63 -15.24
C ALA A 219 -13.67 12.93 -13.96
N LYS A 220 -13.67 11.59 -13.94
CA LYS A 220 -13.11 10.80 -12.83
C LYS A 220 -11.59 10.78 -12.88
N LEU A 221 -10.99 10.56 -14.04
CA LEU A 221 -9.52 10.55 -14.20
C LEU A 221 -8.88 11.88 -13.78
N ASN A 222 -9.52 13.02 -14.07
CA ASN A 222 -9.00 14.35 -13.75
C ASN A 222 -8.98 14.69 -12.25
N LYS A 223 -9.60 13.87 -11.40
CA LYS A 223 -9.65 14.05 -9.94
C LYS A 223 -9.38 12.76 -9.16
N MET A 224 -8.74 11.79 -9.80
CA MET A 224 -8.66 10.42 -9.30
C MET A 224 -7.69 10.28 -8.13
N ILE A 225 -6.58 11.01 -8.16
CA ILE A 225 -5.47 10.85 -7.21
C ILE A 225 -5.76 11.67 -5.96
N LYS A 226 -5.79 10.97 -4.82
CA LYS A 226 -6.04 11.52 -3.48
C LYS A 226 -4.76 12.01 -2.83
N SER A 227 -3.67 11.25 -2.92
CA SER A 227 -2.38 11.57 -2.31
C SER A 227 -1.24 11.09 -3.20
N LEU A 228 -0.09 11.77 -3.08
CA LEU A 228 1.17 11.41 -3.73
C LEU A 228 2.33 11.86 -2.84
N SER A 229 3.22 10.93 -2.52
CA SER A 229 4.44 11.17 -1.76
C SER A 229 5.59 10.35 -2.35
N ILE A 230 6.80 10.91 -2.29
CA ILE A 230 8.04 10.19 -2.64
C ILE A 230 8.83 9.93 -1.37
N TYR A 231 9.34 8.71 -1.23
CA TYR A 231 10.21 8.32 -0.11
C TYR A 231 11.63 8.12 -0.57
N TYR A 232 12.58 8.52 0.27
CA TYR A 232 14.00 8.35 0.02
C TYR A 232 14.74 8.15 1.34
N GLU A 233 15.90 7.52 1.29
CA GLU A 233 16.77 7.32 2.46
C GLU A 233 17.50 8.61 2.83
N GLU A 234 17.81 8.82 4.12
CA GLU A 234 18.44 10.05 4.63
C GLU A 234 19.73 10.49 3.91
N GLU A 235 20.48 9.55 3.34
CA GLU A 235 21.75 9.81 2.65
C GLU A 235 21.61 9.82 1.11
N ALA A 236 20.39 9.67 0.56
CA ALA A 236 20.18 9.64 -0.88
C ALA A 236 20.43 11.01 -1.54
N ASP A 237 20.96 10.99 -2.77
CA ASP A 237 21.07 12.21 -3.58
C ASP A 237 19.69 12.67 -4.06
N VAL A 238 19.11 13.61 -3.30
CA VAL A 238 17.81 14.20 -3.60
C VAL A 238 17.82 15.14 -4.80
N SER A 239 19.00 15.51 -5.33
CA SER A 239 19.10 16.45 -6.46
C SER A 239 18.42 15.89 -7.71
N ALA A 240 18.61 14.59 -7.97
CA ALA A 240 17.95 13.89 -9.07
C ALA A 240 16.44 13.80 -8.87
N ILE A 241 15.99 13.49 -7.64
CA ILE A 241 14.56 13.46 -7.29
C ILE A 241 13.93 14.83 -7.49
N TYR A 242 14.54 15.91 -7.00
CA TYR A 242 14.05 17.27 -7.18
C TYR A 242 14.07 17.71 -8.66
N GLY A 243 15.10 17.30 -9.41
CA GLY A 243 15.15 17.49 -10.86
C GLY A 243 13.93 16.90 -11.56
N LEU A 244 13.62 15.62 -11.27
CA LEU A 244 12.43 14.95 -11.80
C LEU A 244 11.13 15.62 -11.31
N MET A 245 11.02 15.91 -10.01
CA MET A 245 9.83 16.55 -9.44
C MET A 245 9.54 17.92 -10.05
N ASN A 246 10.56 18.69 -10.40
CA ASN A 246 10.43 19.98 -11.08
C ASN A 246 9.87 19.88 -12.51
N GLU A 247 9.88 18.69 -13.13
CA GLU A 247 9.20 18.47 -14.40
C GLU A 247 7.68 18.39 -14.25
N TYR A 248 7.20 17.91 -13.10
CA TYR A 248 5.78 17.66 -12.81
C TYR A 248 5.14 18.79 -11.99
N PHE A 249 5.90 19.35 -11.04
CA PHE A 249 5.39 20.19 -9.96
C PHE A 249 6.18 21.48 -9.84
N SER A 250 5.54 22.50 -9.26
CA SER A 250 6.27 23.64 -8.72
C SER A 250 7.02 23.21 -7.47
N ASP A 251 8.18 23.79 -7.18
CA ASP A 251 8.64 23.77 -5.80
C ASP A 251 7.82 24.81 -4.98
N SER A 252 7.73 24.61 -3.67
CA SER A 252 6.97 25.50 -2.78
C SER A 252 7.41 26.98 -2.81
N ALA A 253 8.59 27.30 -3.33
CA ALA A 253 9.17 28.64 -3.33
C ALA A 253 9.01 29.39 -4.67
N THR A 254 9.08 28.69 -5.81
CA THR A 254 9.22 29.33 -7.14
C THR A 254 7.92 29.60 -7.87
N LYS A 255 6.80 28.99 -7.47
CA LYS A 255 5.46 29.16 -8.10
C LYS A 255 5.55 29.19 -9.62
N LYS A 256 6.13 28.13 -10.18
CA LYS A 256 6.48 28.00 -11.60
C LYS A 256 5.25 28.20 -12.48
N GLU A 257 5.38 28.99 -13.54
CA GLU A 257 4.32 29.22 -14.53
C GLU A 257 4.55 28.38 -15.81
N GLY A 258 3.48 28.15 -16.57
CA GLY A 258 3.51 27.38 -17.83
C GLY A 258 3.04 25.93 -17.68
N ARG A 259 3.31 25.11 -18.70
CA ARG A 259 2.91 23.70 -18.72
C ARG A 259 4.00 22.78 -18.16
N ASN A 260 3.58 21.78 -17.38
CA ASN A 260 4.44 20.72 -16.89
C ASN A 260 4.55 19.55 -17.89
N CYS A 261 5.30 18.50 -17.54
CA CYS A 261 5.57 17.35 -18.40
C CYS A 261 4.33 16.47 -18.70
N VAL A 262 3.20 16.71 -18.01
CA VAL A 262 1.90 16.12 -18.34
C VAL A 262 0.97 17.10 -19.07
N TYR A 263 1.54 18.19 -19.60
CA TYR A 263 0.88 19.21 -20.42
C TYR A 263 -0.25 19.99 -19.73
N THR A 264 -0.22 20.04 -18.39
CA THR A 264 -1.14 20.83 -17.55
C THR A 264 -0.42 21.99 -16.89
N ASP A 265 -1.16 22.97 -16.39
CA ASP A 265 -0.57 24.06 -15.60
C ASP A 265 -0.04 23.52 -14.25
N TYR A 266 0.93 24.22 -13.66
CA TYR A 266 1.51 23.84 -12.37
C TYR A 266 0.54 24.14 -11.22
N ASP A 267 -0.45 23.27 -11.02
CA ASP A 267 -1.44 23.37 -9.93
C ASP A 267 -0.99 22.67 -8.63
N PHE A 268 0.13 21.96 -8.68
CA PHE A 268 0.65 21.15 -7.58
C PHE A 268 2.11 21.51 -7.28
N TYR A 269 2.47 21.38 -6.00
CA TYR A 269 3.82 21.65 -5.52
C TYR A 269 4.31 20.59 -4.54
N TYR A 270 5.63 20.45 -4.42
CA TYR A 270 6.26 19.64 -3.38
C TYR A 270 6.99 20.53 -2.36
N ILE A 271 7.15 20.00 -1.15
CA ILE A 271 7.92 20.65 -0.08
C ILE A 271 9.30 20.00 -0.04
N PRO A 272 10.37 20.68 -0.50
CA PRO A 272 11.72 20.15 -0.36
C PRO A 272 12.09 20.08 1.12
N ASN A 273 12.73 18.98 1.52
CA ASN A 273 13.36 18.88 2.83
C ASN A 273 14.70 19.63 2.75
N VAL A 274 14.64 20.94 2.96
CA VAL A 274 15.84 21.77 3.06
C VAL A 274 16.45 21.53 4.44
N LYS A 275 17.56 20.78 4.50
CA LYS A 275 18.48 20.82 5.64
C LYS A 275 19.36 22.06 5.53
#